data_AF-A0A1Q8CXU1-F1
#
_entry.id   AF-A0A1Q8CXU1-F1
#
_cell.length_a   1.000
_cell.length_b   1.000
_cell.length_c   1.000
_cell.angle_alpha   90.00
_cell.angle_beta   90.00
_cell.angle_gamma   90.00
#
_symmetry.space_group_name_H-M   'P 1'
#
loop_
_entity.id
_entity.type
_entity.pdbx_description
1 polymer ?
#
loop_
_entity_poly.entity_id
_entity_poly.type
_entity_poly.pdbx_seq_one_letter_code
_entity_poly.pdbx_strand_id
1 'polypeptide(L)'
;MAEQPGNQTPNTPDVSETELRGLKVDELRDKARELDVSGASDMHKEELVHAVANAAQQAADRQGGGARTGPATSSSVKYSQEVTSTAEDPERPGRSLVTTSHEVIRQWAERREAVPATVEGTEHGDHLGVLRFDFPGYGGDTLRHVDWDEWFATFDKRRLNFIYQEERSDGSPSNFFRLENPDREDG
;
A
#
# COMPACT_ATOMS: atom_id res chain seq x y z
N MET A 1 -33.06 -0.28 -34.22
CA MET A 1 -32.93 0.87 -33.28
C MET A 1 -31.91 0.45 -32.22
N ALA A 2 -30.90 1.29 -32.04
CA ALA A 2 -29.60 0.92 -31.50
C ALA A 2 -29.59 0.58 -30.01
N GLU A 3 -28.94 -0.54 -29.73
CA GLU A 3 -27.91 -0.80 -28.70
C GLU A 3 -27.70 0.28 -27.65
N GLN A 4 -27.97 -0.07 -26.39
CA GLN A 4 -27.42 0.59 -25.21
C GLN A 4 -26.80 -0.50 -24.31
N PRO A 5 -25.48 -0.66 -24.27
CA PRO A 5 -24.82 -1.29 -23.14
C PRO A 5 -24.52 -0.22 -22.09
N GLY A 6 -25.27 -0.26 -21.00
CA GLY A 6 -24.94 0.47 -19.78
C GLY A 6 -23.76 -0.20 -19.08
N ASN A 7 -22.57 0.38 -19.23
CA ASN A 7 -21.40 0.04 -18.43
C ASN A 7 -20.94 1.28 -17.68
N GLN A 8 -21.53 1.50 -16.50
CA GLN A 8 -20.95 2.39 -15.50
C GLN A 8 -21.18 1.80 -14.12
N THR A 9 -20.10 1.31 -13.50
CA THR A 9 -19.66 1.54 -12.10
C THR A 9 -18.61 0.47 -11.70
N PRO A 10 -17.80 0.68 -10.64
CA PRO A 10 -16.86 1.79 -10.40
C PRO A 10 -15.49 1.27 -9.83
N ASN A 11 -14.50 2.15 -9.62
CA ASN A 11 -13.11 1.89 -9.13
C ASN A 11 -12.18 1.41 -10.26
N THR A 12 -11.08 2.05 -10.68
CA THR A 12 -10.07 2.94 -10.04
C THR A 12 -9.18 3.51 -11.19
N PRO A 13 -8.03 4.17 -10.94
CA PRO A 13 -7.77 5.63 -11.10
C PRO A 13 -7.84 6.17 -12.56
N ASP A 14 -8.66 7.20 -12.78
CA ASP A 14 -8.90 7.86 -14.08
C ASP A 14 -7.66 8.59 -14.67
N VAL A 15 -6.64 8.87 -13.84
CA VAL A 15 -5.45 9.60 -14.27
C VAL A 15 -4.59 8.77 -15.23
N SER A 16 -4.37 7.48 -14.94
CA SER A 16 -3.47 6.64 -15.75
C SER A 16 -4.04 6.32 -17.13
N GLU A 17 -5.34 6.00 -17.24
CA GLU A 17 -5.94 5.66 -18.54
C GLU A 17 -6.13 6.92 -19.43
N THR A 18 -6.46 8.06 -18.83
CA THR A 18 -6.64 9.34 -19.54
C THR A 18 -5.33 9.88 -20.12
N GLU A 19 -4.22 9.76 -19.37
CA GLU A 19 -2.88 10.11 -19.87
C GLU A 19 -2.43 9.19 -21.02
N LEU A 20 -2.74 7.89 -20.93
CA LEU A 20 -2.42 6.91 -21.97
C LEU A 20 -3.22 7.16 -23.27
N ARG A 21 -4.47 7.64 -23.19
CA ARG A 21 -5.27 7.99 -24.39
C ARG A 21 -4.65 9.13 -25.21
N GLY A 22 -3.92 10.03 -24.55
CA GLY A 22 -3.19 11.14 -25.19
C GLY A 22 -1.94 10.70 -25.97
N LEU A 23 -1.43 9.48 -25.73
CA LEU A 23 -0.23 8.96 -26.38
C LEU A 23 -0.50 8.43 -27.79
N LYS A 24 0.56 8.34 -28.60
CA LYS A 24 0.54 7.73 -29.92
C LYS A 24 0.57 6.21 -29.80
N VAL A 25 0.07 5.51 -30.83
CA VAL A 25 0.03 4.03 -30.85
C VAL A 25 1.43 3.43 -30.70
N ASP A 26 2.45 4.03 -31.32
CA ASP A 26 3.84 3.59 -31.19
C ASP A 26 4.35 3.69 -29.74
N GLU A 27 4.07 4.79 -29.05
CA GLU A 27 4.46 5.00 -27.63
C GLU A 27 3.74 4.01 -26.70
N LEU A 28 2.47 3.73 -27.00
CA LEU A 28 1.68 2.73 -26.27
C LEU A 28 2.20 1.32 -26.51
N ARG A 29 2.69 1.00 -27.72
CA ARG A 29 3.28 -0.31 -28.05
C ARG A 29 4.63 -0.49 -27.38
N ASP A 30 5.42 0.58 -27.28
CA ASP A 30 6.69 0.58 -26.56
C ASP A 30 6.48 0.31 -25.06
N LYS A 31 5.55 1.05 -24.43
CA LYS A 31 5.11 0.80 -23.04
C LYS A 31 4.53 -0.61 -22.83
N ALA A 32 3.73 -1.09 -23.77
CA ALA A 32 3.17 -2.44 -23.70
C ALA A 32 4.27 -3.51 -23.73
N ARG A 33 5.31 -3.31 -24.55
CA ARG A 33 6.47 -4.22 -24.62
C ARG A 33 7.34 -4.15 -23.37
N GLU A 34 7.48 -2.96 -22.78
CA GLU A 34 8.17 -2.78 -21.49
C GLU A 34 7.45 -3.52 -20.34
N LEU A 35 6.12 -3.55 -20.38
CA LEU A 35 5.27 -4.21 -19.39
C LEU A 35 4.96 -5.69 -19.73
N ASP A 36 5.62 -6.26 -20.73
CA ASP A 36 5.45 -7.65 -21.21
C ASP A 36 4.00 -8.01 -21.62
N VAL A 37 3.28 -7.05 -22.22
CA VAL A 37 1.93 -7.26 -22.75
C VAL A 37 1.98 -8.06 -24.05
N SER A 38 1.56 -9.32 -23.96
CA SER A 38 1.49 -10.23 -25.10
C SER A 38 0.41 -9.80 -26.11
N GLY A 39 0.78 -9.74 -27.40
CA GLY A 39 -0.15 -9.38 -28.48
C GLY A 39 -0.28 -7.88 -28.78
N ALA A 40 0.46 -7.01 -28.08
CA ALA A 40 0.41 -5.56 -28.25
C ALA A 40 0.62 -5.05 -29.69
N SER A 41 1.33 -5.82 -30.52
CA SER A 41 1.63 -5.47 -31.92
C SER A 41 0.40 -5.45 -32.84
N ASP A 42 -0.63 -6.23 -32.53
CA ASP A 42 -1.84 -6.40 -33.34
C ASP A 42 -3.05 -5.67 -32.76
N MET A 43 -2.94 -5.13 -31.55
CA MET A 43 -4.01 -4.40 -30.86
C MET A 43 -4.28 -3.03 -31.49
N HIS A 44 -5.56 -2.66 -31.52
CA HIS A 44 -6.01 -1.31 -31.84
C HIS A 44 -5.74 -0.35 -30.66
N LYS A 45 -5.64 0.97 -30.95
CA LYS A 45 -5.26 1.99 -29.95
C LYS A 45 -6.03 1.87 -28.64
N GLU A 46 -7.35 1.69 -28.69
CA GLU A 46 -8.20 1.63 -27.50
C GLU A 46 -7.96 0.37 -26.67
N GLU A 47 -7.78 -0.78 -27.33
CA GLU A 47 -7.45 -2.05 -26.68
C GLU A 47 -6.03 -2.01 -26.08
N LEU A 48 -5.11 -1.35 -26.76
CA LEU A 48 -3.74 -1.14 -26.32
C LEU A 48 -3.66 -0.21 -25.09
N VAL A 49 -4.45 0.87 -25.07
CA VAL A 49 -4.57 1.75 -23.89
C VAL A 49 -5.08 0.95 -22.69
N HIS A 50 -6.12 0.16 -22.87
CA HIS A 50 -6.69 -0.65 -21.78
C HIS A 50 -5.72 -1.73 -21.30
N ALA A 51 -5.06 -2.44 -22.23
CA ALA A 51 -4.08 -3.47 -21.90
C ALA A 51 -2.85 -2.89 -21.18
N VAL A 52 -2.35 -1.72 -21.61
CA VAL A 52 -1.25 -1.01 -20.95
C VAL A 52 -1.68 -0.47 -19.59
N ALA A 53 -2.87 0.10 -19.46
CA ALA A 53 -3.38 0.58 -18.17
C ALA A 53 -3.53 -0.57 -17.16
N ASN A 54 -4.08 -1.70 -17.61
CA ASN A 54 -4.25 -2.89 -16.78
C ASN A 54 -2.90 -3.52 -16.41
N ALA A 55 -1.97 -3.63 -17.37
CA ALA A 55 -0.63 -4.13 -17.10
C ALA A 55 0.19 -3.20 -16.21
N ALA A 56 0.03 -1.88 -16.35
CA ALA A 56 0.64 -0.89 -15.46
C ALA A 56 0.06 -0.99 -14.04
N GLN A 57 -1.26 -1.20 -13.90
CA GLN A 57 -1.88 -1.50 -12.60
C GLN A 57 -1.35 -2.82 -12.03
N GLN A 58 -1.23 -3.89 -12.82
CA GLN A 58 -0.67 -5.16 -12.36
C GLN A 58 0.82 -5.07 -12.02
N ALA A 59 1.59 -4.23 -12.73
CA ALA A 59 3.00 -3.99 -12.44
C ALA A 59 3.18 -3.14 -11.18
N ALA A 60 2.28 -2.18 -10.92
CA ALA A 60 2.21 -1.43 -9.68
C ALA A 60 1.81 -2.33 -8.50
N ASP A 61 0.82 -3.21 -8.69
CA ASP A 61 0.40 -4.22 -7.71
C ASP A 61 1.54 -5.20 -7.37
N ARG A 62 2.35 -5.59 -8.37
CA ARG A 62 3.57 -6.40 -8.18
C ARG A 62 4.74 -5.63 -7.56
N GLN A 63 4.71 -4.29 -7.54
CA GLN A 63 5.82 -3.45 -7.04
C GLN A 63 5.54 -2.70 -5.73
N GLY A 64 4.34 -2.74 -5.15
CA GLY A 64 4.17 -2.14 -3.82
C GLY A 64 2.77 -2.23 -3.25
N GLY A 65 2.65 -2.78 -2.05
CA GLY A 65 1.45 -2.66 -1.22
C GLY A 65 1.05 -3.93 -0.47
N GLY A 66 1.31 -5.10 -1.06
CA GLY A 66 0.99 -6.41 -0.46
C GLY A 66 1.80 -6.70 0.80
N ALA A 67 1.31 -7.62 1.63
CA ALA A 67 2.06 -8.09 2.79
C ALA A 67 3.33 -8.80 2.32
N ARG A 68 4.49 -8.36 2.80
CA ARG A 68 5.74 -9.08 2.60
C ARG A 68 5.61 -10.44 3.29
N THR A 69 5.82 -11.52 2.56
CA THR A 69 5.81 -12.88 3.09
C THR A 69 7.21 -13.48 2.98
N GLY A 70 7.61 -14.21 4.04
CA GLY A 70 8.87 -14.90 4.20
C GLY A 70 8.70 -16.24 4.96
N PRO A 71 9.76 -17.03 5.13
CA PRO A 71 9.71 -18.34 5.78
C PRO A 71 9.21 -18.29 7.24
N ALA A 72 9.35 -17.13 7.91
CA ALA A 72 8.90 -16.89 9.28
C ALA A 72 7.60 -16.06 9.37
N THR A 73 6.81 -15.97 8.29
CA THR A 73 5.56 -15.18 8.30
C THR A 73 4.59 -15.65 9.38
N SER A 74 4.25 -14.75 10.31
CA SER A 74 3.34 -15.05 11.41
C SER A 74 1.93 -15.36 10.91
N SER A 75 1.17 -16.16 11.67
CA SER A 75 -0.24 -16.43 11.37
C SER A 75 -1.06 -15.14 11.35
N SER A 76 -0.67 -14.12 12.11
CA SER A 76 -1.32 -12.81 12.10
C SER A 76 -1.26 -12.12 10.74
N VAL A 77 -0.17 -12.27 9.98
CA VAL A 77 -0.08 -11.75 8.61
C VAL A 77 -0.92 -12.58 7.65
N LYS A 78 -0.94 -13.92 7.80
CA LYS A 78 -1.72 -14.82 6.94
C LYS A 78 -3.24 -14.65 7.05
N TYR A 79 -3.74 -14.21 8.20
CA TYR A 79 -5.18 -13.96 8.41
C TYR A 79 -5.58 -12.50 8.27
N SER A 80 -4.62 -11.59 8.10
CA SER A 80 -4.90 -10.17 7.85
C SER A 80 -5.29 -9.96 6.39
N GLN A 81 -6.21 -9.04 6.14
CA GLN A 81 -6.53 -8.64 4.77
C GLN A 81 -5.43 -7.71 4.27
N GLU A 82 -4.91 -8.00 3.09
CA GLU A 82 -3.92 -7.15 2.43
C GLU A 82 -4.61 -5.90 1.90
N VAL A 83 -4.05 -4.73 2.21
CA VAL A 83 -4.55 -3.43 1.75
C VAL A 83 -3.42 -2.77 0.99
N THR A 84 -3.56 -2.69 -0.33
CA THR A 84 -2.57 -2.07 -1.23
C THR A 84 -2.94 -0.62 -1.54
N SER A 85 -4.21 -0.25 -1.37
CA SER A 85 -4.76 1.07 -1.71
C SER A 85 -5.56 1.70 -0.58
N THR A 86 -5.57 3.02 -0.50
CA THR A 86 -6.32 3.80 0.51
C THR A 86 -7.84 3.74 0.34
N ALA A 87 -8.32 3.21 -0.79
CA ALA A 87 -9.74 3.06 -1.10
C ALA A 87 -10.30 1.67 -0.75
N GLU A 88 -9.47 0.76 -0.23
CA GLU A 88 -9.92 -0.57 0.15
C GLU A 88 -10.47 -0.56 1.58
N ASP A 89 -11.77 -0.78 1.70
CA ASP A 89 -12.45 -0.95 2.98
C ASP A 89 -12.18 -2.34 3.58
N PRO A 90 -12.16 -2.48 4.93
CA PRO A 90 -12.06 -3.77 5.56
C PRO A 90 -13.28 -4.65 5.21
N GLU A 91 -13.04 -5.91 4.84
CA GLU A 91 -14.09 -6.90 4.54
C GLU A 91 -15.12 -7.05 5.69
N ARG A 92 -14.68 -6.77 6.92
CA ARG A 92 -15.53 -6.74 8.11
C ARG A 92 -14.97 -5.81 9.19
N PRO A 93 -15.85 -5.21 10.02
CA PRO A 93 -15.42 -4.42 11.17
C PRO A 93 -14.57 -5.26 12.12
N GLY A 94 -13.49 -4.67 12.66
CA GLY A 94 -12.55 -5.34 13.55
C GLY A 94 -11.55 -6.30 12.89
N ARG A 95 -11.54 -6.43 11.55
CA ARG A 95 -10.52 -7.20 10.83
C ARG A 95 -9.15 -6.54 11.00
N SER A 96 -8.11 -7.35 11.20
CA SER A 96 -6.72 -6.90 11.07
C SER A 96 -6.38 -6.75 9.59
N LEU A 97 -5.81 -5.61 9.24
CA LEU A 97 -5.34 -5.25 7.91
C LEU A 97 -3.82 -5.27 7.92
N VAL A 98 -3.22 -5.60 6.78
CA VAL A 98 -1.77 -5.57 6.59
C VAL A 98 -1.45 -4.82 5.32
N THR A 99 -0.49 -3.91 5.38
CA THR A 99 -0.05 -3.13 4.23
C THR A 99 1.45 -2.90 4.29
N THR A 100 2.04 -2.71 3.12
CA THR A 100 3.38 -2.13 2.98
C THR A 100 3.36 -0.81 2.21
N SER A 101 2.17 -0.34 1.82
CA SER A 101 1.99 0.89 1.04
C SER A 101 2.22 2.10 1.93
N HIS A 102 3.20 2.92 1.57
CA HIS A 102 3.53 4.15 2.30
C HIS A 102 2.35 5.13 2.33
N GLU A 103 1.56 5.19 1.25
CA GLU A 103 0.38 6.06 1.17
C GLU A 103 -0.73 5.61 2.11
N VAL A 104 -0.98 4.30 2.20
CA VAL A 104 -1.96 3.71 3.14
C VAL A 104 -1.57 4.02 4.58
N ILE A 105 -0.30 3.82 4.93
CA ILE A 105 0.23 4.08 6.27
C ILE A 105 0.14 5.58 6.61
N ARG A 106 0.52 6.45 5.67
CA ARG A 106 0.46 7.90 5.84
C ARG A 106 -0.98 8.36 6.08
N GLN A 107 -1.90 7.98 5.21
CA GLN A 107 -3.30 8.37 5.33
C GLN A 107 -3.93 7.82 6.62
N TRP A 108 -3.61 6.59 7.01
CA TRP A 108 -4.09 5.98 8.24
C TRP A 108 -3.66 6.77 9.48
N ALA A 109 -2.40 7.20 9.52
CA ALA A 109 -1.81 8.01 10.58
C ALA A 109 -2.40 9.42 10.61
N GLU A 110 -2.45 10.11 9.46
CA GLU A 110 -2.97 11.48 9.35
C GLU A 110 -4.44 11.57 9.79
N ARG A 111 -5.28 10.61 9.43
CA ARG A 111 -6.69 10.56 9.87
C ARG A 111 -6.84 10.50 11.40
N ARG A 112 -5.81 10.03 12.09
CA ARG A 112 -5.74 9.88 13.55
C ARG A 112 -4.81 10.91 14.20
N GLU A 113 -4.39 11.92 13.42
CA GLU A 113 -3.45 12.96 13.83
C GLU A 113 -2.13 12.38 14.38
N ALA A 114 -1.76 11.19 13.89
CA ALA A 114 -0.60 10.47 14.38
C ALA A 114 0.66 10.91 13.64
N VAL A 115 1.71 11.21 14.41
CA VAL A 115 2.99 11.70 13.90
C VAL A 115 4.01 10.56 13.89
N PRO A 116 4.74 10.32 12.78
CA PRO A 116 5.81 9.33 12.75
C PRO A 116 6.85 9.63 13.83
N ALA A 117 7.14 8.62 14.65
CA ALA A 117 8.04 8.75 15.78
C ALA A 117 8.94 7.52 15.91
N THR A 118 10.03 7.66 16.64
CA THR A 118 10.87 6.56 17.08
C THR A 118 11.05 6.60 18.59
N VAL A 119 11.34 5.45 19.20
CA VAL A 119 11.66 5.38 20.63
C VAL A 119 13.15 5.62 20.80
N GLU A 120 13.50 6.72 21.47
CA GLU A 120 14.89 7.06 21.77
C GLU A 120 15.55 5.97 22.62
N GLY A 121 16.77 5.57 22.26
CA GLY A 121 17.51 4.52 22.99
C GLY A 121 17.19 3.08 22.59
N THR A 122 16.30 2.87 21.61
CA THR A 122 16.11 1.56 20.94
C THR A 122 16.87 1.45 19.62
N GLU A 123 17.65 2.48 19.29
CA GLU A 123 18.48 2.58 18.10
C GLU A 123 19.57 1.50 18.12
N HIS A 124 19.78 0.84 16.98
CA HIS A 124 20.79 -0.21 16.82
C HIS A 124 21.62 0.10 15.58
N GLY A 125 22.87 0.49 15.80
CA GLY A 125 23.79 0.89 14.74
C GLY A 125 23.39 2.22 14.11
N ASP A 126 23.31 2.25 12.77
CA ASP A 126 23.10 3.46 11.97
C ASP A 126 21.61 3.71 11.63
N HIS A 127 20.67 3.06 12.33
CA HIS A 127 19.24 3.10 11.97
C HIS A 127 18.36 3.45 13.15
N LEU A 128 17.21 4.08 12.86
CA LEU A 128 16.15 4.32 13.83
C LEU A 128 15.79 3.03 14.57
N GLY A 129 15.45 3.16 15.85
CA GLY A 129 15.12 2.04 16.72
C GLY A 129 13.78 1.40 16.42
N VAL A 130 12.90 1.35 17.43
CA VAL A 130 11.52 0.92 17.26
C VAL A 130 10.75 2.06 16.61
N LEU A 131 10.17 1.78 15.43
CA LEU A 131 9.29 2.70 14.74
C LEU A 131 7.92 2.73 15.42
N ARG A 132 7.45 3.94 15.72
CA ARG A 132 6.19 4.21 16.40
C ARG A 132 5.43 5.35 15.70
N PHE A 133 4.22 5.57 16.18
CA PHE A 133 3.43 6.75 15.90
C PHE A 133 3.09 7.40 17.23
N ASP A 134 3.31 8.71 17.31
CA ASP A 134 2.87 9.54 18.42
C ASP A 134 1.43 9.98 18.14
N PHE A 135 0.51 9.66 19.06
CA PHE A 135 -0.90 10.02 18.93
C PHE A 135 -1.23 11.12 19.95
N PRO A 136 -2.01 12.15 19.56
CA PRO A 136 -2.38 13.22 20.49
C PRO A 136 -3.10 12.65 21.71
N GLY A 137 -2.66 13.04 22.90
CA GLY A 137 -3.22 12.58 24.18
C GLY A 137 -2.80 11.16 24.63
N TYR A 138 -1.98 10.45 23.84
CA TYR A 138 -1.48 9.11 24.13
C TYR A 138 0.05 8.97 23.94
N GLY A 139 0.76 10.09 23.81
CA GLY A 139 2.22 10.14 23.66
C GLY A 139 2.97 9.80 24.95
N GLY A 140 3.92 8.88 24.85
CA GLY A 140 4.88 8.59 25.94
C GLY A 140 6.08 9.52 25.86
N ASP A 141 6.68 9.83 27.02
CA ASP A 141 7.79 10.79 27.20
C ASP A 141 9.08 10.47 26.42
N THR A 142 9.15 9.31 25.76
CA THR A 142 10.36 8.80 25.07
C THR A 142 10.24 8.73 23.55
N LEU A 143 9.17 9.29 22.97
CA LEU A 143 8.96 9.34 21.53
C LEU A 143 9.65 10.57 20.93
N ARG A 144 10.57 10.34 20.00
CA ARG A 144 11.16 11.37 19.15
C ARG A 144 10.42 11.42 17.82
N HIS A 145 9.84 12.56 17.48
CA HIS A 145 9.25 12.78 16.15
C HIS A 145 10.33 12.75 15.08
N VAL A 146 10.05 12.05 13.98
CA VAL A 146 10.94 11.92 12.82
C VAL A 146 10.16 12.29 11.56
N ASP A 147 10.86 12.51 10.45
CA ASP A 147 10.18 12.73 9.18
C ASP A 147 9.62 11.41 8.61
N TRP A 148 8.60 11.51 7.77
CA TRP A 148 8.05 10.37 7.04
C TRP A 148 9.11 9.65 6.20
N ASP A 149 10.00 10.40 5.54
CA ASP A 149 11.06 9.81 4.73
C ASP A 149 11.99 8.92 5.57
N GLU A 150 12.42 9.41 6.74
CA GLU A 150 13.32 8.69 7.64
C GLU A 150 12.65 7.45 8.26
N TRP A 151 11.37 7.59 8.61
CA TRP A 151 10.54 6.50 9.10
C TRP A 151 10.37 5.41 8.04
N PHE A 152 10.01 5.79 6.81
CA PHE A 152 9.82 4.85 5.71
C PHE A 152 11.13 4.23 5.24
N ALA A 153 12.23 4.97 5.24
CA ALA A 153 13.55 4.44 4.95
C ALA A 153 13.89 3.27 5.89
N THR A 154 13.60 3.41 7.19
CA THR A 154 13.80 2.32 8.15
C THR A 154 12.80 1.18 7.95
N PHE A 155 11.54 1.50 7.68
CA PHE A 155 10.47 0.52 7.43
C PHE A 155 10.78 -0.38 6.23
N ASP A 156 11.21 0.23 5.12
CA ASP A 156 11.57 -0.45 3.88
C ASP A 156 12.85 -1.27 4.05
N LYS A 157 13.90 -0.66 4.62
CA LYS A 157 15.19 -1.32 4.88
C LYS A 157 15.04 -2.57 5.73
N ARG A 158 14.11 -2.56 6.68
CA ARG A 158 13.82 -3.70 7.57
C ARG A 158 12.76 -4.65 7.03
N ARG A 159 12.27 -4.41 5.80
CA ARG A 159 11.23 -5.22 5.15
C ARG A 159 10.00 -5.42 6.03
N LEU A 160 9.61 -4.39 6.79
CA LEU A 160 8.50 -4.48 7.73
C LEU A 160 7.15 -4.51 7.01
N ASN A 161 6.18 -5.14 7.67
CA ASN A 161 4.76 -5.11 7.37
C ASN A 161 4.05 -4.24 8.41
N PHE A 162 3.17 -3.36 7.95
CA PHE A 162 2.31 -2.57 8.80
C PHE A 162 0.98 -3.28 8.99
N ILE A 163 0.82 -3.89 10.17
CA ILE A 163 -0.42 -4.56 10.56
C ILE A 163 -1.21 -3.58 11.42
N TYR A 164 -2.42 -3.25 11.02
CA TYR A 164 -3.25 -2.29 11.74
C TYR A 164 -4.70 -2.76 11.82
N GLN A 165 -5.47 -2.10 12.65
CA GLN A 165 -6.91 -2.30 12.72
C GLN A 165 -7.59 -0.95 12.49
N GLU A 166 -8.60 -0.92 11.62
CA GLU A 166 -9.32 0.32 11.33
C GLU A 166 -10.30 0.68 12.46
N GLU A 167 -11.09 -0.30 12.89
CA GLU A 167 -12.21 -0.15 13.83
C GLU A 167 -12.11 -1.16 14.98
N ARG A 168 -12.48 -0.74 16.20
CA ARG A 168 -12.65 -1.61 17.35
C ARG A 168 -14.03 -2.27 17.31
N SER A 169 -14.25 -3.31 18.12
CA SER A 169 -15.54 -4.01 18.24
C SER A 169 -16.74 -3.13 18.62
N ASP A 170 -16.48 -1.89 19.06
CA ASP A 170 -17.48 -0.89 19.45
C ASP A 170 -17.81 0.11 18.33
N GLY A 171 -17.23 -0.01 17.13
CA GLY A 171 -17.44 0.95 16.03
C GLY A 171 -16.50 2.17 16.08
N SER A 172 -15.68 2.28 17.13
CA SER A 172 -14.73 3.40 17.29
C SER A 172 -13.43 3.14 16.52
N PRO A 173 -12.76 4.19 15.98
CA PRO A 173 -11.47 4.04 15.31
C PRO A 173 -10.43 3.42 16.25
N SER A 174 -9.68 2.44 15.74
CA SER A 174 -8.60 1.80 16.48
C SER A 174 -7.26 2.49 16.18
N ASN A 175 -6.48 2.74 17.23
CA ASN A 175 -5.07 3.19 17.13
C ASN A 175 -4.10 2.01 17.20
N PHE A 176 -4.60 0.79 17.07
CA PHE A 176 -3.80 -0.41 17.13
C PHE A 176 -3.02 -0.58 15.83
N PHE A 177 -1.69 -0.60 15.95
CA PHE A 177 -0.81 -1.02 14.88
C PHE A 177 0.34 -1.85 15.46
N ARG A 178 0.90 -2.71 14.62
CA ARG A 178 2.06 -3.53 14.88
C ARG A 178 2.91 -3.59 13.62
N LEU A 179 4.22 -3.50 13.81
CA LEU A 179 5.20 -3.73 12.76
C LEU A 179 5.75 -5.15 12.91
N GLU A 180 5.69 -5.92 11.85
CA GLU A 180 6.23 -7.28 11.83
C GLU A 180 7.22 -7.44 10.68
N ASN A 181 8.33 -8.13 10.94
CA ASN A 181 9.28 -8.47 9.89
C ASN A 181 9.06 -9.95 9.52
N PRO A 182 8.66 -10.27 8.27
CA PRO A 182 8.42 -11.64 7.83
C PRO A 182 9.71 -12.47 7.67
N ASP A 183 10.86 -11.81 7.63
CA ASP A 183 12.20 -12.41 7.51
C ASP A 183 12.90 -12.56 8.88
N ARG A 184 12.23 -12.19 9.99
CA ARG A 184 12.79 -12.33 11.33
C ARG A 184 12.69 -13.79 11.78
N GLU A 185 13.82 -14.47 11.81
CA GLU A 185 14.00 -15.63 12.69
C GLU A 185 13.91 -15.09 14.13
N ASP A 186 12.84 -15.46 14.86
CA ASP A 186 12.79 -15.28 16.30
C ASP A 186 14.03 -15.95 16.91
N GLY A 187 14.96 -15.13 17.41
CA GLY A 187 16.06 -15.57 18.26
C GLY A 187 15.63 -15.58 19.73
#